data_AF-A0A9E6E6T3-F1
#
_entry.id   AF-A0A9E6E6T3-F1
#
_cell.length_a   1.000
_cell.length_b   1.000
_cell.length_c   1.000
_cell.angle_alpha   90.00
_cell.angle_beta   90.00
_cell.angle_gamma   90.00
#
_symmetry.space_group_name_H-M   'P 1'
#
loop_
_entity.id
_entity.type
_entity.pdbx_description
1 polymer ?
#
loop_
_entity_poly.entity_id
_entity_poly.type
_entity_poly.pdbx_seq_one_letter_code
_entity_poly.pdbx_strand_id
1 'polypeptide(L)'
;MYKIARLGMVALLVSGLQIPVGAQDTTSNLDNVLVYVDEVGGPYTDTWYASGDLKRLSDIDIVREGKSGSFEATVEVDCQLSRVTTKNTGLLFTSIVLTKEESAEYISDDVTEALVKTLCPSSPNIQQE
;
A
#
# COMPACT_ATOMS: atom_id res chain seq x y z
N MET A 1 -23.45 68.65 -8.32
CA MET A 1 -23.88 67.65 -9.33
C MET A 1 -22.77 67.51 -10.37
N TYR A 2 -21.99 66.43 -10.29
CA TYR A 2 -21.10 65.98 -11.37
C TYR A 2 -21.23 64.46 -11.44
N LYS A 3 -21.76 63.96 -12.56
CA LYS A 3 -21.75 62.55 -12.94
C LYS A 3 -20.49 62.31 -13.75
N ILE A 4 -19.67 61.34 -13.35
CA ILE A 4 -18.74 60.66 -14.27
C ILE A 4 -18.77 59.18 -13.92
N ALA A 5 -19.30 58.40 -14.86
CA ALA A 5 -19.22 56.95 -14.90
C ALA A 5 -17.90 56.52 -15.54
N ARG A 6 -17.34 55.38 -15.10
CA ARG A 6 -16.60 54.36 -15.88
C ARG A 6 -16.06 53.32 -14.90
N LEU A 7 -16.63 52.11 -14.91
CA LEU A 7 -16.09 50.93 -15.59
C LEU A 7 -14.77 50.44 -14.98
N GLY A 8 -14.85 49.31 -14.27
CA GLY A 8 -13.70 48.61 -13.72
C GLY A 8 -14.13 47.27 -13.12
N MET A 9 -14.73 46.41 -13.94
CA MET A 9 -14.94 45.00 -13.61
C MET A 9 -13.58 44.31 -13.74
N VAL A 10 -13.00 43.81 -12.64
CA VAL A 10 -11.96 42.77 -12.70
C VAL A 10 -12.34 41.72 -11.66
N ALA A 11 -13.08 40.72 -12.12
CA ALA A 11 -13.23 39.47 -11.42
C ALA A 11 -11.89 38.73 -11.49
N LEU A 12 -11.15 38.70 -10.37
CA LEU A 12 -10.02 37.80 -10.21
C LEU A 12 -10.57 36.40 -9.89
N LEU A 13 -10.97 35.70 -10.95
CA LEU A 13 -11.11 34.25 -10.93
C LEU A 13 -9.70 33.67 -10.76
N VAL A 14 -9.29 33.44 -9.52
CA VAL A 14 -8.20 32.51 -9.21
C VAL A 14 -8.76 31.11 -9.41
N SER A 15 -8.93 30.73 -10.67
CA SER A 15 -9.06 29.34 -11.09
C SER A 15 -7.68 28.73 -11.00
N GLY A 16 -7.23 28.47 -9.76
CA GLY A 16 -6.10 27.58 -9.55
C GLY A 16 -6.49 26.23 -10.13
N LEU A 17 -5.85 25.86 -11.24
CA LEU A 17 -5.91 24.52 -11.78
C LEU A 17 -5.65 23.56 -10.63
N GLN A 18 -6.69 22.87 -10.19
CA GLN A 18 -6.49 21.61 -9.49
C GLN A 18 -5.91 20.70 -10.55
N ILE A 19 -4.58 20.57 -10.56
CA ILE A 19 -3.92 19.51 -11.30
C ILE A 19 -4.50 18.25 -10.67
N PRO A 20 -5.24 17.39 -11.40
CA PRO A 20 -5.47 16.07 -10.90
C PRO A 20 -4.07 15.47 -10.78
N VAL A 21 -3.58 15.31 -9.55
CA VAL A 21 -2.61 14.27 -9.26
C VAL A 21 -3.38 13.00 -9.60
N GLY A 22 -3.26 12.60 -10.86
CA GLY A 22 -3.58 11.25 -11.24
C GLY A 22 -2.70 10.40 -10.37
N ALA A 23 -3.31 9.65 -9.45
CA ALA A 23 -2.75 8.37 -9.10
C ALA A 23 -2.39 7.74 -10.45
N GLN A 24 -1.09 7.55 -10.70
CA GLN A 24 -0.72 6.59 -11.71
C GLN A 24 -1.36 5.31 -11.20
N ASP A 25 -2.45 4.91 -11.84
CA ASP A 25 -2.89 3.54 -11.85
C ASP A 25 -1.70 2.77 -12.41
N THR A 26 -0.77 2.42 -11.52
CA THR A 26 0.16 1.34 -11.74
C THR A 26 -0.75 0.17 -11.98
N THR A 27 -0.99 -0.12 -13.25
CA THR A 27 -1.68 -1.32 -13.72
C THR A 27 -0.90 -2.50 -13.19
N SER A 28 -1.19 -2.90 -11.95
CA SER A 28 -0.75 -4.15 -11.36
C SER A 28 -1.38 -5.23 -12.20
N ASN A 29 -0.54 -5.84 -13.00
CA ASN A 29 -0.87 -6.97 -13.82
C ASN A 29 -1.15 -8.13 -12.85
N LEU A 30 -2.45 -8.40 -12.59
CA LEU A 30 -3.04 -9.57 -11.91
C LEU A 30 -2.88 -9.68 -10.38
N ASP A 31 -4.01 -9.69 -9.68
CA ASP A 31 -4.28 -10.28 -8.35
C ASP A 31 -3.49 -9.77 -7.11
N ASN A 32 -3.09 -8.51 -7.08
CA ASN A 32 -2.54 -7.89 -5.86
C ASN A 32 -3.67 -7.49 -4.89
N VAL A 33 -3.60 -7.95 -3.64
CA VAL A 33 -4.50 -7.56 -2.55
C VAL A 33 -3.82 -6.48 -1.71
N LEU A 34 -4.49 -5.34 -1.52
CA LEU A 34 -4.05 -4.31 -0.58
C LEU A 34 -4.15 -4.83 0.85
N VAL A 35 -3.05 -4.77 1.58
CA VAL A 35 -2.94 -5.29 2.96
C VAL A 35 -2.87 -4.17 3.97
N TYR A 36 -1.98 -3.20 3.76
CA TYR A 36 -1.69 -2.19 4.77
C TYR A 36 -1.22 -0.89 4.12
N VAL A 37 -1.54 0.24 4.75
CA VAL A 37 -1.02 1.56 4.39
C VAL A 37 -0.37 2.14 5.64
N ASP A 38 0.95 2.29 5.60
CA ASP A 38 1.76 2.81 6.70
C ASP A 38 2.03 4.31 6.51
N GLU A 39 1.74 5.11 7.53
CA GLU A 39 1.98 6.56 7.51
C GLU A 39 3.42 6.87 7.98
N VAL A 40 4.32 7.14 7.02
CA VAL A 40 5.75 7.35 7.31
C VAL A 40 6.12 8.82 7.56
N GLY A 41 5.11 9.62 7.92
CA GLY A 41 5.24 11.03 8.32
C GLY A 41 4.75 12.02 7.26
N GLY A 42 4.00 13.03 7.70
CA GLY A 42 3.39 14.01 6.79
C GLY A 42 2.34 13.37 5.87
N PRO A 43 2.20 13.80 4.61
CA PRO A 43 1.27 13.21 3.65
C PRO A 43 1.84 11.95 2.94
N TYR A 44 2.92 11.37 3.46
CA TYR A 44 3.64 10.27 2.81
C TYR A 44 3.26 8.93 3.41
N THR A 45 3.06 7.94 2.52
CA THR A 45 2.68 6.59 2.91
C THR A 45 3.52 5.54 2.22
N ASP A 46 3.62 4.39 2.85
CA ASP A 46 4.04 3.15 2.22
C ASP A 46 2.84 2.21 2.13
N THR A 47 2.61 1.63 0.96
CA THR A 47 1.48 0.75 0.70
C THR A 47 1.99 -0.66 0.49
N TRP A 48 1.38 -1.61 1.20
CA TRP A 48 1.72 -3.01 1.19
C TRP A 48 0.67 -3.81 0.45
N TYR A 49 1.12 -4.65 -0.46
CA TYR A 49 0.31 -5.55 -1.26
C TYR A 49 0.79 -7.00 -1.05
N ALA A 50 -0.13 -7.94 -1.21
CA ALA A 50 0.15 -9.37 -1.23
C ALA A 50 -0.41 -10.02 -2.51
N SER A 51 0.32 -10.99 -3.05
CA SER A 51 -0.05 -11.73 -4.26
C SER A 51 0.45 -13.18 -4.23
N GLY A 52 0.01 -13.98 -5.20
CA GLY A 52 0.35 -15.41 -5.30
C GLY A 52 -0.83 -16.31 -5.00
N ASP A 53 -0.58 -17.54 -4.54
CA ASP A 53 -1.65 -18.50 -4.19
C ASP A 53 -2.20 -18.21 -2.79
N LEU A 54 -3.14 -17.26 -2.72
CA LEU A 54 -3.79 -16.83 -1.48
C LEU A 54 -4.63 -17.92 -0.81
N LYS A 55 -4.79 -19.11 -1.41
CA LYS A 55 -5.45 -20.26 -0.77
C LYS A 55 -4.48 -21.15 -0.01
N ARG A 56 -3.22 -21.22 -0.45
CA ARG A 56 -2.18 -22.07 0.17
C ARG A 56 -1.32 -21.31 1.16
N LEU A 57 -1.13 -20.01 0.95
CA LEU A 57 -0.42 -19.11 1.86
C LEU A 57 1.06 -19.49 2.14
N SER A 58 1.62 -20.46 1.41
CA SER A 58 2.98 -20.94 1.61
C SER A 58 4.03 -20.14 0.85
N ASP A 59 3.63 -19.40 -0.19
CA ASP A 59 4.50 -18.69 -1.11
C ASP A 59 3.78 -17.41 -1.58
N ILE A 60 3.60 -16.49 -0.63
CA ILE A 60 2.95 -15.20 -0.86
C ILE A 60 4.01 -14.16 -1.12
N ASP A 61 3.92 -13.50 -2.27
CA ASP A 61 4.78 -12.37 -2.57
C ASP A 61 4.17 -11.13 -1.92
N ILE A 62 4.99 -10.41 -1.15
CA ILE A 62 4.62 -9.13 -0.57
C ILE A 62 5.43 -8.03 -1.23
N VAL A 63 4.77 -6.91 -1.51
CA VAL A 63 5.38 -5.74 -2.14
C VAL A 63 5.01 -4.50 -1.32
N ARG A 64 6.00 -3.71 -0.95
CA ARG A 64 5.83 -2.36 -0.43
C ARG A 64 6.21 -1.35 -1.49
N GLU A 65 5.34 -0.39 -1.76
CA GLU A 65 5.61 0.77 -2.59
C GLU A 65 5.33 2.06 -1.83
N GLY A 66 6.17 3.08 -1.99
CA GLY A 66 5.93 4.36 -1.33
C GLY A 66 7.18 5.18 -1.05
N LYS A 67 7.09 6.04 -0.03
CA LYS A 67 8.12 7.01 0.32
C LYS A 67 9.41 6.34 0.82
N SER A 68 9.33 5.21 1.51
CA SER A 68 10.49 4.45 1.96
C SER A 68 11.09 3.58 0.86
N GLY A 69 10.54 3.66 -0.36
CA GLY A 69 10.97 2.94 -1.56
C GLY A 69 10.52 1.48 -1.62
N SER A 70 10.77 0.86 -2.77
CA SER A 70 10.26 -0.47 -3.06
C SER A 70 10.91 -1.54 -2.18
N PHE A 71 10.11 -2.50 -1.72
CA PHE A 71 10.57 -3.71 -1.06
C PHE A 71 9.73 -4.89 -1.53
N GLU A 72 10.38 -6.00 -1.85
CA GLU A 72 9.74 -7.23 -2.32
C GLU A 72 10.31 -8.43 -1.55
N ALA A 73 9.45 -9.34 -1.11
CA ALA A 73 9.85 -10.59 -0.49
C ALA A 73 8.79 -11.68 -0.65
N THR A 74 9.19 -12.95 -0.57
CA THR A 74 8.24 -14.07 -0.48
C THR A 74 8.15 -14.57 0.96
N VAL A 75 6.92 -14.70 1.46
CA VAL A 75 6.59 -15.10 2.82
C VAL A 75 5.65 -16.30 2.86
N GLU A 76 5.67 -17.00 3.99
CA GLU A 76 4.63 -17.93 4.42
C GLU A 76 3.76 -17.26 5.47
N VAL A 77 2.44 -17.43 5.37
CA VAL A 77 1.47 -16.94 6.37
C VAL A 77 0.84 -18.14 7.07
N ASP A 78 1.15 -18.30 8.35
CA ASP A 78 0.56 -19.29 9.23
C ASP A 78 -0.63 -18.69 9.98
N CYS A 79 -1.84 -19.00 9.52
CA CYS A 79 -3.08 -18.52 10.13
C CYS A 79 -3.36 -19.10 11.51
N GLN A 80 -2.82 -20.28 11.85
CA GLN A 80 -3.05 -20.91 13.14
C GLN A 80 -2.20 -20.25 14.22
N LEU A 81 -0.94 -19.93 13.87
CA LEU A 81 0.00 -19.27 14.77
C LEU A 81 -0.03 -17.75 14.66
N SER A 82 -0.81 -17.18 13.73
CA SER A 82 -0.83 -15.75 13.41
C SER A 82 0.57 -15.21 13.14
N ARG A 83 1.33 -15.91 12.28
CA ARG A 83 2.74 -15.63 12.02
C ARG A 83 3.01 -15.47 10.54
N VAL A 84 3.86 -14.51 10.19
CA VAL A 84 4.45 -14.38 8.86
C VAL A 84 5.92 -14.79 8.93
N THR A 85 6.42 -15.53 7.93
CA THR A 85 7.81 -15.98 7.89
C THR A 85 8.40 -15.80 6.52
N THR A 86 9.46 -15.01 6.41
CA THR A 86 10.20 -14.84 5.16
C THR A 86 10.87 -16.14 4.73
N LYS A 87 10.74 -16.52 3.45
CA LYS A 87 11.27 -17.78 2.93
C LYS A 87 12.62 -17.62 2.23
N ASN A 88 12.73 -16.57 1.42
CA ASN A 88 13.85 -16.35 0.51
C ASN A 88 14.48 -14.98 0.73
N THR A 89 15.48 -14.66 -0.09
CA THR A 89 16.03 -13.31 -0.20
C THR A 89 14.95 -12.32 -0.65
N GLY A 90 14.96 -11.13 -0.08
CA GLY A 90 14.15 -10.00 -0.53
C GLY A 90 14.94 -9.06 -1.44
N LEU A 91 14.24 -8.08 -2.00
CA LEU A 91 14.79 -7.06 -2.88
C LEU A 91 14.35 -5.68 -2.40
N LEU A 92 15.30 -4.82 -2.05
CA LEU A 92 15.07 -3.43 -1.65
C LEU A 92 15.51 -2.49 -2.77
N PHE A 93 14.73 -1.44 -3.01
CA PHE A 93 14.97 -0.45 -4.08
C PHE A 93 15.26 -1.11 -5.44
N THR A 94 14.56 -2.22 -5.73
CA THR A 94 14.67 -3.02 -6.98
C THR A 94 16.05 -3.64 -7.27
N SER A 95 17.06 -3.46 -6.42
CA SER A 95 18.45 -3.79 -6.76
C SER A 95 19.31 -4.28 -5.60
N ILE A 96 18.93 -3.99 -4.36
CA ILE A 96 19.65 -4.44 -3.17
C ILE A 96 19.07 -5.78 -2.74
N VAL A 97 19.82 -6.85 -2.94
CA VAL A 97 19.44 -8.19 -2.49
C VAL A 97 19.65 -8.28 -0.99
N LEU A 98 18.60 -8.63 -0.25
CA LEU A 98 18.62 -8.85 1.19
C LEU A 98 18.63 -10.36 1.48
N THR A 99 19.32 -10.77 2.53
CA THR A 99 19.16 -12.11 3.09
C THR A 99 17.73 -12.32 3.63
N LYS A 100 17.39 -13.56 3.94
CA LYS A 100 16.09 -13.89 4.56
C LYS A 100 15.91 -13.14 5.88
N GLU A 101 16.96 -13.10 6.70
CA GLU A 101 16.96 -12.48 8.01
C GLU A 101 16.81 -10.96 7.89
N GLU A 102 17.59 -10.32 7.02
CA GLU A 102 17.48 -8.88 6.75
C GLU A 102 16.09 -8.52 6.20
N SER A 103 15.54 -9.35 5.32
CA SER A 103 14.20 -9.11 4.75
C SER A 103 13.10 -9.16 5.81
N ALA A 104 13.25 -9.99 6.84
CA ALA A 104 12.29 -10.04 7.94
C ALA A 104 12.28 -8.74 8.77
N GLU A 105 13.39 -8.01 8.85
CA GLU A 105 13.46 -6.73 9.58
C GLU A 105 12.66 -5.61 8.89
N TYR A 106 12.36 -5.74 7.61
CA TYR A 106 11.54 -4.77 6.87
C TYR A 106 10.03 -5.00 7.01
N ILE A 107 9.62 -6.12 7.60
CA ILE A 107 8.21 -6.46 7.82
C ILE A 107 7.91 -6.18 9.29
N SER A 108 7.22 -5.06 9.55
CA SER A 108 6.84 -4.69 10.91
C SER A 108 5.77 -5.61 11.49
N ASP A 109 5.58 -5.54 12.80
CA ASP A 109 4.50 -6.25 13.49
C ASP A 109 3.12 -5.83 12.97
N ASP A 110 2.92 -4.54 12.67
CA ASP A 110 1.66 -4.02 12.11
C ASP A 110 1.36 -4.61 10.72
N VAL A 111 2.38 -4.71 9.86
CA VAL A 111 2.26 -5.34 8.54
C VAL A 111 1.98 -6.84 8.70
N THR A 112 2.62 -7.49 9.67
CA THR A 112 2.39 -8.90 10.00
C THR A 112 0.94 -9.14 10.43
N GLU A 113 0.41 -8.32 11.34
CA GLU A 113 -0.98 -8.38 11.79
C GLU A 113 -1.94 -8.15 10.62
N ALA A 114 -1.68 -7.14 9.79
CA ALA A 114 -2.50 -6.82 8.64
C ALA A 114 -2.51 -7.96 7.59
N LEU A 115 -1.36 -8.58 7.33
CA LEU A 115 -1.24 -9.75 6.46
C LEU A 115 -2.09 -10.91 6.96
N VAL A 116 -1.96 -11.27 8.24
CA VAL A 116 -2.74 -12.34 8.86
C VAL A 116 -4.23 -12.01 8.79
N LYS A 117 -4.65 -10.81 9.21
CA LYS A 117 -6.06 -10.40 9.20
C LYS A 117 -6.67 -10.43 7.79
N THR A 118 -5.91 -10.05 6.78
CA THR A 118 -6.37 -9.96 5.39
C THR A 118 -6.44 -11.34 4.74
N LEU A 119 -5.43 -12.19 4.97
CA LEU A 119 -5.25 -13.45 4.26
C LEU A 119 -5.80 -14.67 5.00
N CYS A 120 -6.04 -14.55 6.31
CA CYS A 120 -6.64 -15.57 7.14
C CYS A 120 -8.08 -15.20 7.49
N PRO A 121 -9.04 -15.33 6.54
CA PRO A 121 -10.43 -15.10 6.85
C PRO A 121 -10.83 -16.06 7.97
N SER A 122 -11.33 -15.52 9.07
CA SER A 122 -12.11 -16.29 10.03
C SER A 122 -13.17 -17.00 9.19
N SER A 123 -13.22 -18.34 9.18
CA SER A 123 -14.19 -19.08 8.37
C SER A 123 -15.57 -18.43 8.48
N PRO A 124 -16.34 -18.29 7.38
CA PRO A 124 -17.68 -17.74 7.47
C PRO A 124 -18.46 -18.62 8.44
N ASN A 125 -18.89 -18.01 9.54
CA ASN A 125 -19.93 -18.58 10.36
C ASN A 125 -21.16 -18.69 9.45
N ILE A 126 -21.52 -19.92 9.10
CA ILE A 126 -22.73 -20.22 8.33
C ILE A 126 -23.91 -19.79 9.22
N GLN A 127 -24.61 -18.75 8.76
CA GLN A 127 -26.00 -18.34 9.07
C GLN A 127 -26.49 -18.37 10.54
N GLN A 128 -26.91 -17.20 11.02
CA GLN A 128 -28.06 -16.91 11.90
C GLN A 128 -28.01 -15.38 12.13
N GLU A 129 -28.96 -14.52 11.77
CA GLU A 129 -30.42 -14.60 11.52
C GLU A 129 -30.83 -13.69 10.34
#